data_AF-A0A2V2TCD4-F1
#
_entry.id   AF-A0A2V2TCD4-F1
#
_cell.length_a   1.000
_cell.length_b   1.000
_cell.length_c   1.000
_cell.angle_alpha   90.00
_cell.angle_beta   90.00
_cell.angle_gamma   90.00
#
_symmetry.space_group_name_H-M   'P 1'
#
loop_
_entity.id
_entity.type
_entity.pdbx_description
1 polymer ?
#
loop_
_entity_poly.entity_id
_entity_poly.type
_entity_poly.pdbx_seq_one_letter_code
_entity_poly.pdbx_strand_id
1 'polypeptide(L)' 'MAIEDTKKLIETGNIDMANSLIDAGWTLLVAANRESEGDQWTSYVLSWQAEGEPALPNLDRFEPGPAPF' A
#
# COMPACT_ATOMS: atom_id res chain seq x y z
N MET A 1 15.37 8.08 -6.27
CA MET A 1 14.38 7.28 -5.54
C MET A 1 15.18 6.30 -4.70
N ALA A 2 15.33 6.59 -3.41
CA ALA A 2 16.02 5.73 -2.45
C ALA A 2 15.05 5.36 -1.32
N ILE A 3 15.21 4.17 -0.71
CA ILE A 3 14.31 3.71 0.37
C ILE A 3 14.37 4.67 1.58
N GLU A 4 15.53 5.29 1.81
CA GLU A 4 15.76 6.30 2.85
C GLU A 4 14.91 7.57 2.73
N ASP A 5 14.33 7.84 1.55
CA ASP A 5 13.40 8.97 1.33
C ASP A 5 11.98 8.67 1.84
N THR A 6 11.74 7.48 2.40
CA THR A 6 10.41 7.04 2.85
C THR A 6 9.97 7.78 4.11
N LYS A 7 8.87 8.53 4.01
CA LYS A 7 8.28 9.29 5.12
C LYS A 7 7.09 8.59 5.77
N LYS A 8 6.26 7.90 4.97
CA LYS A 8 5.14 7.09 5.44
C LYS A 8 5.02 5.82 4.62
N LEU A 9 4.44 4.79 5.22
CA LEU A 9 4.15 3.50 4.61
C LEU A 9 2.67 3.18 4.73
N ILE A 10 2.11 2.56 3.69
CA ILE A 10 0.79 1.93 3.70
C ILE A 10 0.96 0.52 3.14
N GLU A 11 0.40 -0.46 3.85
CA GLU A 11 0.22 -1.82 3.34
C GLU A 11 -1.26 -2.04 3.01
N THR A 12 -1.53 -2.65 1.86
CA THR A 12 -2.89 -3.06 1.48
C THR A 12 -2.88 -4.38 0.74
N GLY A 13 -3.89 -5.22 0.96
CA GLY A 13 -4.15 -6.41 0.15
C GLY A 13 -5.02 -6.15 -1.08
N ASN A 14 -5.52 -4.92 -1.25
CA ASN A 14 -6.48 -4.56 -2.28
C ASN A 14 -5.79 -3.82 -3.43
N ILE A 15 -5.85 -4.40 -4.63
CA ILE A 15 -5.20 -3.84 -5.83
C ILE A 15 -5.77 -2.48 -6.25
N ASP A 16 -7.08 -2.25 -6.06
CA ASP A 16 -7.71 -0.98 -6.43
C ASP A 16 -7.29 0.15 -5.49
N MET A 17 -7.09 -0.19 -4.21
CA MET A 17 -6.51 0.74 -3.24
C MET A 17 -5.05 1.06 -3.57
N ALA A 18 -4.24 0.03 -3.89
CA ALA A 18 -2.85 0.23 -4.29
C ALA A 18 -2.74 1.15 -5.53
N ASN A 19 -3.55 0.90 -6.56
CA ASN A 19 -3.59 1.75 -7.76
C ASN A 19 -4.02 3.19 -7.43
N SER A 20 -5.02 3.36 -6.56
CA SER A 20 -5.45 4.71 -6.15
C SER A 20 -4.38 5.49 -5.39
N LEU A 21 -3.55 4.80 -4.60
CA LEU A 21 -2.41 5.40 -3.94
C LEU A 21 -1.32 5.78 -4.94
N ILE A 22 -1.06 4.93 -5.94
CA ILE A 22 -0.12 5.23 -7.04
C ILE A 22 -0.57 6.50 -7.79
N ASP A 23 -1.85 6.58 -8.15
CA ASP A 23 -2.43 7.76 -8.81
C ASP A 23 -2.33 9.03 -7.93
N ALA A 24 -2.37 8.86 -6.61
CA ALA A 24 -2.19 9.95 -5.64
C ALA A 24 -0.72 10.34 -5.41
N GLY A 25 0.23 9.68 -6.08
CA GLY A 25 1.66 9.99 -6.02
C GLY A 25 2.48 9.13 -5.05
N TRP A 26 1.91 8.03 -4.55
CA TRP A 26 2.67 7.06 -3.77
C TRP A 26 3.52 6.16 -4.66
N THR A 27 4.64 5.68 -4.12
CA THR A 27 5.55 4.75 -4.81
C THR A 27 5.33 3.33 -4.29
N LEU A 28 5.09 2.37 -5.18
CA LEU A 28 5.07 0.95 -4.81
C LEU A 28 6.50 0.46 -4.52
N LEU A 29 6.74 -0.03 -3.30
CA LEU A 29 8.04 -0.58 -2.90
C LEU A 29 8.06 -2.10 -2.99
N VAL A 30 6.97 -2.75 -2.57
CA VAL A 30 6.89 -4.22 -2.51
C VAL A 30 5.52 -4.67 -3.00
N ALA A 31 5.52 -5.67 -3.86
CA ALA A 31 4.35 -6.52 -4.14
C ALA A 31 4.77 -7.97 -3.88
N ALA A 32 4.10 -8.64 -2.96
CA ALA A 32 4.45 -9.99 -2.54
C ALA A 32 3.21 -10.84 -2.32
N ASN A 33 3.28 -12.11 -2.73
CA ASN A 33 2.32 -13.09 -2.26
C ASN A 33 2.67 -13.48 -0.83
N ARG A 34 1.68 -13.40 0.05
CA ARG A 34 1.71 -13.81 1.44
C ARG A 34 0.86 -15.06 1.58
N GLU A 35 1.28 -15.95 2.47
CA GLU A 35 0.54 -17.14 2.83
C GLU A 35 0.56 -17.28 4.35
N SER A 36 -0.59 -17.58 4.94
CA SER A 36 -0.70 -17.90 6.36
C SER A 36 -1.89 -18.79 6.59
N GLU A 37 -1.70 -19.87 7.35
CA GLU A 37 -2.77 -20.78 7.79
C GLU A 37 -3.68 -21.32 6.65
N GLY A 38 -3.16 -21.40 5.43
CA GLY A 38 -3.88 -21.88 4.25
C GLY A 38 -4.58 -20.78 3.43
N ASP A 39 -4.56 -19.54 3.90
CA ASP A 39 -4.98 -18.37 3.13
C ASP A 39 -3.80 -17.76 2.38
N GLN A 40 -4.03 -17.38 1.12
CA GLN A 40 -3.04 -16.72 0.27
C GLN A 40 -3.61 -15.40 -0.24
N TRP A 41 -2.83 -14.32 -0.13
CA TRP A 41 -3.19 -13.01 -0.68
C TRP A 41 -1.97 -12.28 -1.19
N THR A 42 -2.18 -11.29 -2.05
CA THR A 42 -1.12 -10.36 -2.45
C THR A 42 -1.13 -9.16 -1.50
N SER A 43 0.03 -8.81 -0.97
CA SER A 43 0.25 -7.59 -0.19
C SER A 43 1.04 -6.58 -1.02
N TYR A 44 0.60 -5.32 -0.98
CA TYR A 44 1.22 -4.18 -1.62
C TYR A 44 1.69 -3.20 -0.54
N VAL A 45 2.98 -2.88 -0.52
CA VAL A 45 3.56 -1.87 0.38
C VAL A 45 3.95 -0.66 -0.45
N LEU A 46 3.35 0.49 -0.11
CA LEU A 46 3.56 1.75 -0.79
C LEU A 46 4.17 2.79 0.16
N SER A 47 5.05 3.62 -0.37
CA SER A 47 5.71 4.70 0.36
C SER A 47 5.35 6.07 -0.16
N TRP A 48 5.15 7.01 0.76
CA TRP A 48 5.15 8.44 0.44
C TRP A 48 6.56 8.99 0.62
N GLN A 49 7.11 9.56 -0.45
CA GLN A 49 8.48 10.09 -0.48
C GLN A 49 8.52 11.58 -0.84
N ALA A 50 7.40 12.17 -1.27
CA ALA A 50 7.32 13.57 -1.63
C ALA A 50 7.32 14.50 -0.39
N GLU A 51 7.54 15.79 -0.62
CA GLU A 51 7.38 16.82 0.41
C GLU A 51 5.89 17.09 0.70
N GLY A 52 5.58 17.40 1.96
CA GLY A 52 4.21 17.66 2.42
C GLY A 52 3.43 16.43 2.89
N GLU A 53 2.17 16.65 3.25
CA GLU A 53 1.28 15.58 3.69
C GLU A 53 0.90 14.65 2.53
N PRO A 54 0.81 13.33 2.76
CA PRO A 54 0.40 12.40 1.74
C PRO A 54 -1.04 12.63 1.31
N ALA A 55 -1.28 12.59 0.01
CA ALA A 55 -2.63 12.48 -0.52
C ALA A 55 -3.16 11.08 -0.22
N LEU A 56 -4.23 11.00 0.55
CA LEU A 56 -4.95 9.75 0.82
C LEU A 56 -6.20 9.71 -0.07
N PRO A 57 -6.36 8.67 -0.91
CA PRO A 57 -7.64 8.45 -1.58
C PRO A 57 -8.71 8.13 -0.54
N ASN A 58 -9.99 8.22 -0.91
CA ASN A 58 -11.07 7.80 -0.02
C ASN A 58 -10.91 6.30 0.30
N LEU A 59 -10.37 5.99 1.48
CA LEU A 59 -10.01 4.63 1.88
C LEU A 59 -11.24 3.79 2.23
N ASP A 60 -12.32 4.44 2.68
CA ASP A 60 -13.56 3.79 3.11
C ASP A 60 -14.31 3.11 1.96
N ARG A 61 -13.91 3.36 0.70
CA ARG A 61 -14.50 2.71 -0.48
C ARG A 61 -13.90 1.33 -0.78
N PHE A 62 -12.81 0.96 -0.10
CA PHE A 62 -12.12 -0.30 -0.32
C PHE A 62 -12.37 -1.22 0.86
N GLU A 63 -12.83 -2.44 0.57
CA GLU A 63 -12.80 -3.48 1.59
C GLU A 63 -11.34 -3.72 1.96
N PRO A 64 -10.98 -3.65 3.26
CA PRO A 64 -9.65 -4.00 3.69
C PRO A 64 -9.41 -5.45 3.29
N GLY A 65 -8.23 -5.72 2.70
CA GLY A 65 -7.76 -7.09 2.54
C GLY A 65 -7.69 -7.79 3.90
N PRO A 66 -7.47 -9.12 3.92
CA PRO A 66 -7.28 -9.85 5.18
C PRO A 66 -6.26 -9.11 6.05
N ALA A 67 -6.62 -8.90 7.32
CA ALA A 67 -5.81 -8.12 8.23
C ALA A 67 -4.40 -8.74 8.31
N PRO A 68 -3.32 -7.98 8.04
CA PRO A 68 -1.99 -8.45 8.35
C PRO A 68 -1.88 -8.55 9.88
N PHE A 69 -1.36 -9.69 10.35
CA PHE A 69 -1.19 -10.01 11.77
C PHE A 69 -0.29 -9.02 12.50
#